data_AF-A0A448WSR6-F1
#
_entry.id   AF-A0A448WSR6-F1
#
_cell.length_a   1.000
_cell.length_b   1.000
_cell.length_c   1.000
_cell.angle_alpha   90.00
_cell.angle_beta   90.00
_cell.angle_gamma   90.00
#
_symmetry.space_group_name_H-M   'P 1'
#
loop_
_entity.id
_entity.type
_entity.pdbx_description
1 polymer ?
#
loop_
_entity_poly.entity_id
_entity_poly.type
_entity_poly.pdbx_seq_one_letter_code
_entity_poly.pdbx_strand_id
1 'polypeptide(L)'
;MLLNRIVFITANLGLLAFAIWLLYLGHWMIVLPGWYVYELLVTRLGSEPSSQRRHTFSIDSAFHISQEVTADLTTESHFELGLFLLLSGLLLVALVLLAFTLLIIRRRALIKTYLVFLLLLQIILVVLLSLWCHNHTEMQIIVERIARNTLLRHYRLGSGRSSPGNRSAGTDGVRANVNQRGDITYMQEGIQHLIDQIQLRLACCGGKSHLDFVSSPGYLPSLVEVPPSCCHQGLVEMTTCLAKPSPENSHMNRPCGQAIWKEWLADQYKSVVCVLVTANLANILLLVLGSVMLFYQLP
;
A
#
# COMPACT_ATOMS: atom_id res chain seq x y z
N MET A 1 -42.62 -11.24 -14.94
CA MET A 1 -42.10 -9.85 -14.96
C MET A 1 -41.74 -9.31 -13.57
N LEU A 2 -42.58 -9.47 -12.55
CA LEU A 2 -42.30 -8.92 -11.21
C LEU A 2 -40.99 -9.48 -10.61
N LEU A 3 -40.77 -10.79 -10.69
CA LEU A 3 -39.56 -11.46 -10.19
C LEU A 3 -38.28 -10.87 -10.81
N ASN A 4 -38.21 -10.73 -12.14
CA ASN A 4 -37.03 -10.17 -12.82
C ASN A 4 -36.73 -8.73 -12.36
N ARG A 5 -37.76 -7.93 -12.06
CA ARG A 5 -37.58 -6.57 -11.53
C ARG A 5 -37.04 -6.59 -10.11
N ILE A 6 -37.55 -7.49 -9.26
CA ILE A 6 -37.05 -7.65 -7.89
C ILE A 6 -35.59 -8.07 -7.93
N VAL A 7 -35.23 -9.10 -8.70
CA VAL A 7 -33.84 -9.55 -8.85
C VAL A 7 -32.93 -8.44 -9.36
N PHE A 8 -33.38 -7.67 -10.37
CA PHE A 8 -32.63 -6.53 -10.90
C PHE A 8 -32.41 -5.43 -9.85
N ILE A 9 -33.44 -5.09 -9.06
CA ILE A 9 -33.34 -4.11 -7.97
C ILE A 9 -32.36 -4.58 -6.91
N THR A 10 -32.50 -5.82 -6.44
CA THR A 10 -31.64 -6.40 -5.40
C THR A 10 -30.18 -6.45 -5.85
N ALA A 11 -29.92 -6.83 -7.09
CA ALA A 11 -28.56 -6.84 -7.65
C ALA A 11 -27.94 -5.44 -7.70
N ASN A 12 -28.70 -4.42 -8.14
CA ASN A 12 -28.21 -3.04 -8.18
C ASN A 12 -28.03 -2.42 -6.79
N LEU A 13 -28.83 -2.82 -5.78
CA LEU A 13 -28.61 -2.41 -4.39
C LEU A 13 -27.32 -3.01 -3.81
N GLY A 14 -27.02 -4.28 -4.12
CA GLY A 14 -25.73 -4.89 -3.77
C GLY A 14 -24.56 -4.15 -4.40
N LEU A 15 -24.68 -3.78 -5.68
CA LEU A 15 -23.67 -2.99 -6.39
C LEU A 15 -23.51 -1.59 -5.78
N LEU A 16 -24.60 -0.95 -5.33
CA LEU A 16 -24.56 0.34 -4.64
C LEU A 16 -23.78 0.27 -3.33
N ALA A 17 -24.06 -0.74 -2.50
CA ALA A 17 -23.37 -0.94 -1.23
C ALA A 17 -21.87 -1.14 -1.46
N PHE A 18 -21.50 -1.93 -2.47
CA PHE A 18 -20.11 -2.12 -2.87
C PHE A 18 -19.45 -0.82 -3.37
N ALA A 19 -20.16 -0.03 -4.19
CA ALA A 19 -19.66 1.25 -4.68
C ALA A 19 -19.41 2.25 -3.54
N ILE A 20 -20.32 2.33 -2.56
CA ILE A 20 -20.15 3.17 -1.36
C ILE A 20 -18.95 2.70 -0.55
N TRP A 21 -18.75 1.39 -0.41
CA TRP A 21 -17.58 0.84 0.28
C TRP A 21 -16.27 1.21 -0.43
N LEU A 22 -16.21 1.17 -1.77
CA LEU A 22 -15.05 1.63 -2.53
C LEU A 22 -14.77 3.12 -2.34
N LEU A 23 -15.82 3.96 -2.35
CA LEU A 23 -15.69 5.39 -2.10
C LEU A 23 -15.13 5.65 -0.70
N TYR A 24 -15.64 4.92 0.30
CA TYR A 24 -15.14 5.02 1.67
C TYR A 24 -13.67 4.59 1.77
N LEU A 25 -13.30 3.47 1.16
CA LEU A 25 -11.92 2.97 1.15
C LEU A 25 -10.97 3.95 0.45
N GLY A 26 -11.35 4.44 -0.74
CA GLY A 26 -10.56 5.43 -1.48
C GLY A 26 -10.37 6.73 -0.72
N HIS A 27 -11.45 7.25 -0.10
CA HIS A 27 -11.38 8.42 0.76
C HIS A 27 -10.46 8.18 1.98
N TRP A 28 -10.59 7.02 2.64
CA TRP A 28 -9.74 6.64 3.76
C TRP A 28 -8.27 6.59 3.35
N MET A 29 -7.94 5.98 2.21
CA MET A 29 -6.57 5.91 1.70
C MET A 29 -5.95 7.28 1.39
N ILE A 30 -6.74 8.25 0.93
CA ILE A 30 -6.26 9.61 0.65
C ILE A 30 -6.10 10.42 1.95
N VAL A 31 -7.04 10.29 2.89
CA VAL A 31 -7.09 11.14 4.08
C VAL A 31 -6.23 10.62 5.23
N LEU A 32 -6.09 9.30 5.40
CA LEU A 32 -5.36 8.74 6.55
C LEU A 32 -3.88 9.15 6.63
N PRO A 33 -3.12 9.14 5.51
CA PRO A 33 -1.72 9.54 5.56
C PRO A 33 -1.57 10.98 6.07
N GLY A 34 -2.45 11.88 5.63
CA GLY A 34 -2.48 13.27 6.11
C GLY A 34 -2.88 13.38 7.58
N TRP A 35 -3.86 12.59 8.02
CA TRP A 35 -4.29 12.56 9.43
C TRP A 35 -3.20 12.03 10.36
N TYR A 36 -2.50 10.95 9.98
CA TYR A 36 -1.44 10.35 10.78
C TYR A 36 -0.27 11.31 10.96
N VAL A 37 0.14 12.01 9.88
CA VAL A 37 1.18 13.04 9.94
C VAL A 37 0.74 14.19 10.87
N TYR A 38 -0.52 14.63 10.76
CA TYR A 38 -1.05 15.68 11.63
C TYR A 38 -1.05 15.27 13.11
N GLU A 39 -1.53 14.07 13.43
CA GLU A 39 -1.60 13.57 14.80
C GLU A 39 -0.20 13.43 15.42
N LEU A 40 0.78 12.94 14.65
CA LEU A 40 2.18 12.83 15.06
C LEU A 40 2.80 14.21 15.34
N LEU A 41 2.46 15.22 14.52
CA LEU A 41 2.92 16.60 14.71
C LEU A 41 2.33 17.20 15.99
N VAL A 42 1.03 17.01 16.22
CA VAL A 42 0.32 17.55 17.38
C VAL A 42 0.79 16.91 18.68
N THR A 43 0.96 15.59 18.73
CA THR A 43 1.46 14.90 19.94
C THR A 43 2.87 15.37 20.31
N ARG A 44 3.74 15.62 19.32
CA ARG A 44 5.10 16.12 19.59
C ARG A 44 5.14 17.58 20.01
N LEU A 45 4.42 18.46 19.33
CA LEU A 45 4.32 19.87 19.72
C LEU A 45 3.70 20.04 21.12
N GLY A 46 2.85 19.09 21.53
CA GLY A 46 2.32 19.00 22.88
C GLY A 46 3.32 18.51 23.94
N SER A 47 4.33 17.73 23.55
CA SER A 47 5.29 17.10 24.46
C SER A 47 6.54 17.93 24.80
N GLU A 48 6.83 19.00 24.05
CA GLU A 48 8.00 19.84 24.33
C GLU A 48 7.77 20.81 25.51
N PRO A 49 8.65 20.81 26.53
CA PRO A 49 8.54 21.70 27.69
C PRO A 49 8.66 23.17 27.27
N SER A 50 7.79 24.00 27.85
CA SER A 50 7.59 25.41 27.52
C SER A 50 8.83 26.31 27.66
N SER A 51 9.89 25.84 28.35
CA SER A 51 11.14 26.58 28.53
C SER A 51 12.03 26.62 27.27
N GLN A 52 11.84 25.71 26.32
CA GLN A 52 12.70 25.59 25.13
C GLN A 52 12.06 26.18 23.84
N ARG A 53 10.79 26.60 23.93
CA ARG A 53 9.95 27.09 22.82
C ARG A 53 10.31 28.50 22.32
N ARG A 54 11.38 29.12 22.84
CA ARG A 54 11.73 30.54 22.58
C ARG A 54 12.71 30.77 21.44
N HIS A 55 13.21 29.73 20.79
CA HIS A 55 13.94 29.86 19.52
C HIS A 55 12.98 29.57 18.37
N THR A 56 12.64 30.64 17.65
CA THR A 56 11.84 30.73 16.42
C THR A 56 11.91 29.48 15.53
N PHE A 57 11.02 28.52 15.79
CA PHE A 57 10.71 27.47 14.83
C PHE A 57 9.70 28.09 13.86
N SER A 58 10.17 28.52 12.69
CA SER A 58 9.28 29.07 11.67
C SER A 58 8.40 27.94 11.15
N ILE A 59 7.09 28.05 11.39
CA ILE A 59 6.05 27.10 10.94
C ILE A 59 6.17 26.83 9.42
N ASP A 60 6.64 27.82 8.66
CA ASP A 60 6.84 27.71 7.21
C ASP A 60 7.91 26.67 6.83
N SER A 61 8.95 26.50 7.65
CA SER A 61 10.02 25.54 7.37
C SER A 61 9.59 24.08 7.62
N ALA A 62 8.74 23.84 8.62
CA ALA A 62 8.17 22.52 8.88
C ALA A 62 7.15 22.10 7.81
N PHE A 63 6.39 23.07 7.29
CA PHE A 63 5.42 22.83 6.22
C PHE A 63 6.11 22.47 4.90
N HIS A 64 7.19 23.16 4.54
CA HIS A 64 7.97 22.86 3.34
C HIS A 64 8.65 21.49 3.39
N ILE A 65 9.25 21.10 4.53
CA ILE A 65 9.92 19.79 4.67
C ILE A 65 8.88 18.65 4.71
N SER A 66 7.72 18.86 5.33
CA SER A 66 6.61 17.89 5.27
C SER A 66 6.12 17.66 3.84
N GLN A 67 6.10 18.68 2.99
CA GLN A 67 5.68 18.55 1.58
C GLN A 67 6.71 17.78 0.74
N GLU A 68 8.00 18.06 0.94
CA GLU A 68 9.07 17.48 0.13
C GLU A 68 9.34 16.01 0.48
N VAL A 69 9.18 15.64 1.77
CA VAL A 69 9.38 14.26 2.25
C VAL A 69 8.15 13.38 2.05
N THR A 70 6.94 13.93 2.08
CA THR A 70 5.75 13.17 1.70
C THR A 70 5.73 12.87 0.21
N ALA A 71 6.25 13.74 -0.65
CA ALA A 71 6.20 13.57 -2.10
C ALA A 71 6.97 12.34 -2.64
N ASP A 72 8.01 11.85 -1.97
CA ASP A 72 9.09 11.22 -2.72
C ASP A 72 8.99 9.71 -3.00
N LEU A 73 8.13 8.88 -2.40
CA LEU A 73 8.04 7.47 -2.87
C LEU A 73 6.85 6.60 -2.43
N THR A 74 5.97 7.07 -1.54
CA THR A 74 4.83 6.26 -1.06
C THR A 74 3.50 7.00 -1.19
N THR A 75 3.48 8.33 -1.14
CA THR A 75 2.24 9.09 -1.33
C THR A 75 1.73 9.00 -2.75
N GLU A 76 2.59 9.02 -3.77
CA GLU A 76 2.14 9.01 -5.16
C GLU A 76 1.36 7.72 -5.46
N SER A 77 1.91 6.55 -5.13
CA SER A 77 1.19 5.27 -5.35
C SER A 77 -0.05 5.10 -4.47
N HIS A 78 -0.03 5.56 -3.21
CA HIS A 78 -1.19 5.47 -2.33
C HIS A 78 -2.31 6.43 -2.77
N PHE A 79 -1.93 7.63 -3.19
CA PHE A 79 -2.84 8.66 -3.71
C PHE A 79 -3.44 8.23 -5.06
N GLU A 80 -2.63 7.71 -5.98
CA GLU A 80 -3.10 7.17 -7.26
C GLU A 80 -4.10 6.02 -7.04
N LEU A 81 -3.79 5.08 -6.15
CA LEU A 81 -4.68 3.97 -5.83
C LEU A 81 -5.98 4.48 -5.16
N GLY A 82 -5.87 5.42 -4.23
CA GLY A 82 -7.04 6.05 -3.59
C GLY A 82 -7.93 6.78 -4.60
N LEU A 83 -7.33 7.53 -5.52
CA LEU A 83 -8.04 8.25 -6.58
C LEU A 83 -8.72 7.27 -7.55
N PHE A 84 -8.04 6.18 -7.91
CA PHE A 84 -8.62 5.11 -8.73
C PHE A 84 -9.84 4.47 -8.05
N LEU A 85 -9.76 4.18 -6.74
CA LEU A 85 -10.88 3.65 -5.96
C LEU A 85 -12.06 4.63 -5.91
N LEU A 86 -11.79 5.93 -5.76
CA LEU A 86 -12.84 6.96 -5.80
C LEU A 86 -13.52 7.04 -7.16
N LEU A 87 -12.74 7.13 -8.25
CA LEU A 87 -13.29 7.23 -9.61
C LEU A 87 -14.10 5.99 -9.99
N SER A 88 -13.60 4.80 -9.65
CA SER A 88 -14.33 3.54 -9.88
C SER A 88 -15.62 3.46 -9.05
N GLY A 89 -15.59 3.87 -7.78
CA GLY A 89 -16.78 3.97 -6.93
C GLY A 89 -17.83 4.95 -7.50
N LEU A 90 -17.41 6.14 -7.94
CA LEU A 90 -18.30 7.14 -8.54
C LEU A 90 -18.94 6.62 -9.84
N LEU A 91 -18.16 5.94 -10.68
CA LEU A 91 -18.65 5.31 -11.91
C LEU A 91 -19.73 4.26 -11.59
N LEU A 92 -19.50 3.40 -10.59
CA LEU A 92 -20.49 2.40 -10.17
C LEU A 92 -21.76 3.04 -9.61
N VAL A 93 -21.66 4.10 -8.81
CA VAL A 93 -22.83 4.85 -8.34
C VAL A 93 -23.61 5.41 -9.52
N ALA A 94 -22.95 6.01 -10.51
CA ALA A 94 -23.61 6.52 -11.70
C ALA A 94 -24.33 5.41 -12.50
N LEU A 95 -23.73 4.23 -12.64
CA LEU A 95 -24.35 3.07 -13.30
C LEU A 95 -25.59 2.58 -12.54
N VAL A 96 -25.52 2.54 -11.22
CA VAL A 96 -26.65 2.16 -10.36
C VAL A 96 -27.78 3.19 -10.46
N LEU A 97 -27.48 4.48 -10.42
CA LEU A 97 -28.47 5.54 -10.59
C LEU A 97 -29.13 5.47 -11.97
N LEU A 98 -28.35 5.18 -13.02
CA LEU A 98 -28.89 4.92 -14.35
C LEU A 98 -29.85 3.74 -14.32
N ALA A 99 -29.46 2.61 -13.70
CA ALA A 99 -30.30 1.43 -13.56
C ALA A 99 -31.62 1.72 -12.82
N PHE A 100 -31.59 2.49 -11.73
CA PHE A 100 -32.81 2.93 -11.03
C PHE A 100 -33.67 3.86 -11.90
N THR A 101 -33.04 4.74 -12.67
CA THR A 101 -33.74 5.62 -13.61
C THR A 101 -34.48 4.80 -14.68
N LEU A 102 -33.95 3.66 -15.13
CA LEU A 102 -34.64 2.74 -16.06
C LEU A 102 -35.93 2.14 -15.49
N LEU A 103 -35.97 1.90 -14.18
CA LEU A 103 -37.13 1.32 -13.51
C LEU A 103 -38.31 2.32 -13.50
N ILE A 104 -37.98 3.61 -13.37
CA ILE A 104 -38.96 4.71 -13.35
C ILE A 104 -39.33 5.08 -14.80
N ILE A 105 -38.32 5.36 -15.62
CA ILE A 105 -38.46 5.87 -16.98
C ILE A 105 -38.30 4.70 -17.96
N ARG A 106 -39.43 4.13 -18.40
CA ARG A 106 -39.49 3.00 -19.34
C ARG A 106 -39.15 3.40 -20.79
N ARG A 107 -38.01 4.06 -21.01
CA ARG A 107 -37.52 4.43 -22.33
C ARG A 107 -36.47 3.43 -22.82
N ARG A 108 -36.71 2.82 -23.98
CA ARG A 108 -35.79 1.88 -24.62
C ARG A 108 -34.38 2.44 -24.85
N ALA A 109 -34.29 3.72 -25.19
CA ALA A 109 -33.01 4.39 -25.40
C ALA A 109 -32.12 4.28 -24.15
N LEU A 110 -32.68 4.48 -22.95
CA LEU A 110 -31.93 4.39 -21.71
C LEU A 110 -31.47 2.95 -21.43
N ILE A 111 -32.31 1.94 -21.70
CA ILE A 111 -31.93 0.52 -21.53
C ILE A 111 -30.78 0.16 -22.46
N LYS A 112 -30.83 0.60 -23.72
CA LYS A 112 -29.73 0.42 -24.67
C LYS A 112 -28.44 1.06 -24.17
N THR A 113 -28.50 2.31 -23.69
CA THR A 113 -27.35 3.01 -23.12
C THR A 113 -26.76 2.22 -21.94
N TYR A 114 -27.60 1.77 -21.01
CA TYR A 114 -27.17 0.95 -19.87
C TYR A 114 -26.50 -0.36 -20.32
N LEU A 115 -27.09 -1.07 -21.29
CA LEU A 115 -26.49 -2.30 -21.84
C LEU A 115 -25.13 -2.04 -22.51
N VAL A 116 -24.99 -0.93 -23.24
CA VAL A 116 -23.69 -0.55 -23.83
C VAL A 116 -22.66 -0.29 -22.73
N PHE A 117 -23.03 0.41 -21.65
CA PHE A 117 -22.13 0.61 -20.52
C PHE A 117 -21.73 -0.69 -19.83
N LEU A 118 -22.67 -1.59 -19.56
CA LEU A 118 -22.37 -2.91 -18.99
C LEU A 118 -21.48 -3.75 -19.91
N LEU A 119 -21.65 -3.64 -21.23
CA LEU A 119 -20.81 -4.34 -22.21
C LEU A 119 -19.38 -3.79 -22.21
N LEU A 120 -19.22 -2.47 -22.19
CA LEU A 120 -17.89 -1.84 -22.07
C LEU A 120 -17.22 -2.23 -20.75
N LEU A 121 -17.96 -2.22 -19.64
CA LEU A 121 -17.47 -2.70 -18.34
C LEU A 121 -17.06 -4.18 -18.42
N GLN A 122 -17.81 -5.02 -19.12
CA GLN A 122 -17.48 -6.43 -19.31
C GLN A 122 -16.14 -6.60 -20.04
N ILE A 123 -15.92 -5.83 -21.11
CA ILE A 123 -14.67 -5.87 -21.88
C ILE A 123 -13.50 -5.48 -20.97
N ILE A 124 -13.64 -4.40 -20.20
CA ILE A 124 -12.61 -3.94 -19.25
C ILE A 124 -12.31 -5.03 -18.22
N LEU A 125 -13.34 -5.64 -17.61
CA LEU A 125 -13.16 -6.69 -16.60
C LEU A 125 -12.47 -7.94 -17.16
N VAL A 126 -12.78 -8.34 -18.40
CA VAL A 126 -12.12 -9.47 -19.06
C VAL A 126 -10.66 -9.14 -19.38
N VAL A 127 -10.37 -7.93 -19.86
CA VAL A 127 -8.99 -7.48 -20.11
C VAL A 127 -8.19 -7.44 -18.80
N LEU A 128 -8.74 -6.85 -17.73
CA LEU A 128 -8.09 -6.81 -16.42
C LEU A 128 -7.82 -8.21 -15.86
N LEU A 129 -8.81 -9.11 -15.92
CA LEU A 129 -8.64 -10.50 -15.49
C LEU A 129 -7.56 -11.21 -16.33
N SER A 130 -7.56 -11.00 -17.65
CA SER A 130 -6.56 -11.60 -18.54
C SER A 130 -5.15 -11.09 -18.25
N LEU A 131 -4.99 -9.77 -18.08
CA LEU A 131 -3.70 -9.17 -17.71
C LEU A 131 -3.24 -9.64 -16.34
N TRP A 132 -4.14 -9.76 -15.37
CA TRP A 132 -3.84 -10.23 -14.02
C TRP A 132 -3.41 -11.71 -13.98
N CYS A 133 -4.07 -12.54 -14.79
CA CYS A 133 -3.69 -13.94 -14.97
C CYS A 133 -2.37 -14.10 -15.73
N HIS A 134 -2.17 -13.30 -16.78
CA HIS A 134 -0.95 -13.37 -17.60
C HIS A 134 0.29 -12.87 -16.85
N ASN A 135 0.15 -11.77 -16.11
CA ASN A 135 1.27 -11.11 -15.44
C ASN A 135 1.53 -11.61 -14.01
N HIS A 136 0.98 -12.75 -13.58
CA HIS A 136 1.20 -13.26 -12.22
C HIS A 136 2.71 -13.41 -11.89
N THR A 137 3.49 -13.95 -12.83
CA THR A 137 4.94 -14.10 -12.67
C THR A 137 5.68 -12.76 -12.68
N GLU A 138 5.27 -11.83 -13.53
CA GLU A 138 5.85 -10.48 -13.58
C GLU A 138 5.56 -9.70 -12.29
N MET A 139 4.34 -9.81 -11.76
CA MET A 139 3.95 -9.20 -10.49
C MET A 139 4.78 -9.77 -9.33
N GLN A 140 5.07 -11.08 -9.33
CA GLN A 140 5.99 -11.66 -8.35
C GLN A 140 7.37 -10.99 -8.41
N ILE A 141 7.94 -10.89 -9.61
CA ILE A 141 9.27 -10.29 -9.82
C ILE A 141 9.29 -8.83 -9.40
N ILE A 142 8.22 -8.07 -9.70
CA ILE A 142 8.08 -6.66 -9.33
C ILE A 142 8.00 -6.51 -7.81
N VAL A 143 7.15 -7.30 -7.14
CA VAL A 143 7.00 -7.24 -5.67
C VAL A 143 8.31 -7.64 -4.98
N GLU A 144 8.96 -8.72 -5.41
CA GLU A 144 10.26 -9.12 -4.87
C GLU A 144 11.31 -8.02 -5.07
N ARG A 145 11.31 -7.35 -6.23
CA ARG A 145 12.22 -6.23 -6.53
C ARG A 145 11.92 -5.01 -5.65
N ILE A 146 10.66 -4.64 -5.48
CA ILE A 146 10.25 -3.51 -4.63
C ILE A 146 10.64 -3.79 -3.17
N ALA A 147 10.26 -4.95 -2.63
CA ALA A 147 10.61 -5.34 -1.27
C ALA A 147 12.12 -5.30 -1.04
N ARG A 148 12.90 -5.86 -1.99
CA ARG A 148 14.36 -5.84 -1.95
C ARG A 148 14.92 -4.42 -1.98
N ASN A 149 14.45 -3.58 -2.91
CA ASN A 149 14.97 -2.22 -3.06
C ASN A 149 14.64 -1.35 -1.85
N THR A 150 13.44 -1.52 -1.27
CA THR A 150 13.04 -0.83 -0.04
C THR A 150 13.92 -1.24 1.15
N LEU A 151 14.15 -2.55 1.34
CA LEU A 151 15.05 -3.08 2.36
C LEU A 151 16.48 -2.52 2.18
N LEU A 152 17.06 -2.66 0.98
CA LEU A 152 18.42 -2.20 0.70
C LEU A 152 18.57 -0.68 0.88
N ARG A 153 17.60 0.12 0.43
CA ARG A 153 17.61 1.58 0.62
C ARG A 153 17.58 1.93 2.10
N HIS A 154 16.78 1.22 2.89
CA HIS A 154 16.70 1.43 4.32
C HIS A 154 18.05 1.20 5.02
N TYR A 155 18.70 0.05 4.79
CA TYR A 155 19.97 -0.27 5.45
C TYR A 155 21.13 0.62 5.01
N ARG A 156 21.16 1.05 3.75
CA ARG A 156 22.15 2.03 3.26
C ARG A 156 22.07 3.34 4.04
N LEU A 157 20.85 3.83 4.29
CA LEU A 157 20.64 5.09 5.02
C LEU A 157 20.90 4.95 6.53
N GLY A 158 20.68 3.77 7.13
CA GLY A 158 20.76 3.56 8.60
C GLY A 158 22.16 3.57 9.16
N SER A 159 23.12 3.11 8.38
CA SER A 159 24.49 2.91 8.83
C SER A 159 25.33 4.17 9.08
N GLY A 160 24.91 5.32 8.57
CA GLY A 160 25.72 6.55 8.66
C GLY A 160 25.80 7.15 10.05
N ARG A 161 25.23 6.50 11.08
CA ARG A 161 24.87 7.14 12.35
C ARG A 161 25.66 6.74 13.58
N SER A 162 26.56 5.78 13.51
CA SER A 162 27.27 5.31 14.72
C SER A 162 28.67 4.81 14.43
N SER A 163 29.52 5.67 13.88
CA SER A 163 30.91 5.63 14.29
C SER A 163 31.13 6.80 15.26
N PRO A 164 31.32 6.56 16.57
CA PRO A 164 31.87 7.56 17.46
C PRO A 164 33.33 7.79 17.04
N GLY A 165 33.51 8.51 15.92
CA GLY A 165 34.81 8.97 15.50
C GLY A 165 35.33 9.90 16.58
N ASN A 166 36.47 9.54 17.16
CA ASN A 166 37.32 10.42 17.95
C ASN A 166 37.36 11.79 17.26
N ARG A 167 36.59 12.75 17.78
CA ARG A 167 36.65 14.13 17.33
C ARG A 167 37.94 14.72 17.86
N SER A 168 38.98 14.63 17.05
CA SER A 168 40.11 15.54 17.11
C SER A 168 39.55 16.97 16.98
N ALA A 169 39.82 17.80 17.98
CA ALA A 169 39.41 19.18 18.04
C ALA A 169 39.97 19.95 16.84
N GLY A 170 39.08 20.38 15.94
CA GLY A 170 39.37 21.24 14.81
C GLY A 170 38.22 22.21 14.61
N THR A 171 38.29 23.34 15.30
CA THR A 171 37.44 24.52 15.16
C THR A 171 37.64 25.14 13.79
N ASP A 172 36.60 25.21 12.96
CA ASP A 172 35.96 26.46 12.55
C ASP A 172 35.14 26.32 11.26
N GLY A 173 33.93 26.89 11.29
CA GLY A 173 33.40 27.56 10.10
C GLY A 173 32.46 26.81 9.15
N VAL A 174 31.54 25.95 9.60
CA VAL A 174 30.35 25.61 8.79
C VAL A 174 29.11 25.51 9.68
N ARG A 175 28.43 26.64 9.88
CA ARG A 175 27.19 26.76 10.68
C ARG A 175 25.96 26.91 9.79
N ALA A 176 25.80 26.01 8.82
CA ALA A 176 24.57 25.90 8.02
C ALA A 176 24.12 24.43 7.97
N ASN A 177 22.82 24.20 8.16
CA ASN A 177 22.09 22.93 8.04
C ASN A 177 22.14 21.88 9.18
N VAL A 178 22.02 22.31 10.43
CA VAL A 178 21.71 21.37 11.55
C VAL A 178 20.22 21.00 11.60
N ASN A 179 19.30 21.84 11.12
CA ASN A 179 17.85 21.61 11.28
C ASN A 179 17.24 20.62 10.26
N GLN A 180 17.82 20.43 9.08
CA GLN A 180 17.35 19.43 8.09
C GLN A 180 17.66 17.98 8.49
N ARG A 181 18.54 17.76 9.48
CA ARG A 181 18.96 16.40 9.87
C ARG A 181 17.94 15.70 10.79
N GLY A 182 17.02 16.45 11.39
CA GLY A 182 15.95 15.92 12.23
C GLY A 182 14.94 15.11 11.42
N ASP A 183 14.41 15.69 10.34
CA ASP A 183 13.25 15.14 9.63
C ASP A 183 13.53 13.84 8.85
N ILE A 184 14.75 13.66 8.32
CA ILE A 184 15.17 12.41 7.66
C ILE A 184 15.18 11.23 8.65
N THR A 185 15.37 11.51 9.94
CA THR A 185 15.45 10.48 10.99
C THR A 185 14.10 9.82 11.25
N TYR A 186 13.02 10.60 11.21
CA TYR A 186 11.70 10.14 11.64
C TYR A 186 11.04 9.22 10.61
N MET A 187 11.18 9.53 9.32
CA MET A 187 10.69 8.65 8.25
C MET A 187 11.44 7.32 8.26
N GLN A 188 12.72 7.37 8.61
CA GLN A 188 13.56 6.19 8.68
C GLN A 188 13.14 5.25 9.82
N GLU A 189 12.78 5.76 10.99
CA GLU A 189 12.25 4.96 12.10
C GLU A 189 10.94 4.24 11.74
N GLY A 190 10.02 4.92 11.03
CA GLY A 190 8.75 4.31 10.61
C GLY A 190 8.93 3.17 9.61
N ILE A 191 9.81 3.35 8.61
CA ILE A 191 10.14 2.31 7.64
C ILE A 191 10.88 1.15 8.32
N GLN A 192 11.79 1.43 9.25
CA GLN A 192 12.49 0.39 10.01
C GLN A 192 11.51 -0.46 10.81
N HIS A 193 10.59 0.18 11.54
CA HIS A 193 9.57 -0.53 12.29
C HIS A 193 8.70 -1.41 11.39
N LEU A 194 8.28 -0.91 10.22
CA LEU A 194 7.53 -1.71 9.25
C LEU A 194 8.33 -2.91 8.76
N ILE A 195 9.60 -2.72 8.41
CA ILE A 195 10.51 -3.79 7.97
C ILE A 195 10.68 -4.84 9.07
N ASP A 196 10.88 -4.41 10.30
CA ASP A 196 11.06 -5.30 11.45
C ASP A 196 9.78 -6.12 11.70
N GLN A 197 8.60 -5.49 11.60
CA GLN A 197 7.32 -6.19 11.69
C GLN A 197 7.13 -7.22 10.57
N ILE A 198 7.55 -6.89 9.34
CA ILE A 198 7.50 -7.82 8.21
C ILE A 198 8.42 -9.01 8.45
N GLN A 199 9.68 -8.77 8.86
CA GLN A 199 10.68 -9.80 9.13
C GLN A 199 10.26 -10.74 10.25
N LEU A 200 9.74 -10.17 11.36
CA LEU A 200 9.23 -10.93 12.49
C LEU A 200 7.97 -11.74 12.12
N ARG A 201 7.00 -11.12 11.45
CA ARG A 201 5.73 -11.78 11.14
C ARG A 201 5.86 -12.87 10.09
N LEU A 202 6.72 -12.66 9.09
CA LEU A 202 6.93 -13.61 8.01
C LEU A 202 8.15 -14.52 8.25
N ALA A 203 8.80 -14.40 9.41
CA ALA A 203 9.96 -15.20 9.79
C ALA A 203 10.99 -15.27 8.63
N CYS A 204 11.37 -14.10 8.12
CA CYS A 204 12.21 -13.92 6.94
C CYS A 204 13.35 -12.94 7.22
N CYS A 205 14.41 -12.97 6.40
CA CYS A 205 15.54 -12.05 6.55
C CYS A 205 16.16 -11.62 5.22
N GLY A 206 16.48 -10.32 5.11
CA GLY A 206 17.05 -9.73 3.91
C GLY A 206 16.09 -9.70 2.71
N GLY A 207 16.53 -9.11 1.59
CA GLY A 207 15.73 -9.04 0.37
C GLY A 207 15.74 -10.35 -0.40
N LYS A 208 16.94 -10.83 -0.74
CA LYS A 208 17.25 -12.13 -1.35
C LYS A 208 18.01 -13.06 -0.40
N SER A 209 18.82 -12.50 0.48
CA SER A 209 19.62 -13.23 1.45
C SER A 209 20.10 -12.26 2.54
N HIS A 210 20.53 -12.79 3.69
CA HIS A 210 21.24 -12.02 4.70
C HIS A 210 22.52 -11.35 4.15
N LEU A 211 23.09 -11.83 3.06
CA LEU A 211 24.25 -11.17 2.43
C LEU A 211 23.94 -9.77 1.88
N ASP A 212 22.66 -9.42 1.71
CA ASP A 212 22.25 -8.06 1.32
C ASP A 212 22.73 -7.01 2.35
N PHE A 213 22.89 -7.38 3.64
CA PHE A 213 23.45 -6.52 4.68
C PHE A 213 24.94 -6.26 4.47
N VAL A 214 25.71 -7.32 4.20
CA VAL A 214 27.17 -7.26 4.00
C VAL A 214 27.56 -6.40 2.80
N SER A 215 26.72 -6.39 1.76
CA SER A 215 26.94 -5.60 0.54
C SER A 215 26.64 -4.10 0.69
N SER A 216 26.08 -3.67 1.82
CA SER A 216 25.72 -2.28 2.06
C SER A 216 26.92 -1.51 2.64
N PRO A 217 27.32 -0.35 2.09
CA PRO A 217 28.53 0.44 2.46
C PRO A 217 28.55 0.99 3.90
N GLY A 218 27.65 0.49 4.71
CA GLY A 218 27.31 0.92 6.04
C GLY A 218 27.42 -0.13 7.13
N TYR A 219 27.31 -1.39 6.73
CA TYR A 219 27.57 -2.49 7.64
C TYR A 219 29.07 -2.74 7.64
N LEU A 220 29.69 -2.63 8.81
CA LEU A 220 31.12 -2.89 8.95
C LEU A 220 31.40 -4.34 8.52
N PRO A 221 32.25 -4.60 7.52
CA PRO A 221 32.51 -5.94 7.01
C PRO A 221 33.16 -6.88 8.04
N SER A 222 33.52 -6.36 9.23
CA SER A 222 34.16 -7.12 10.32
C SER A 222 33.18 -7.91 11.19
N LEU A 223 31.88 -7.60 11.19
CA LEU A 223 30.85 -8.45 11.81
C LEU A 223 29.65 -8.53 10.88
N VAL A 224 29.26 -9.74 10.46
CA VAL A 224 28.02 -9.99 9.72
C VAL A 224 26.85 -9.86 10.70
N GLU A 225 26.58 -8.63 11.12
CA GLU A 225 25.45 -8.33 11.99
C GLU A 225 24.16 -8.35 11.17
N VAL A 226 23.15 -9.06 11.67
CA VAL A 226 21.79 -9.03 11.15
C VAL A 226 20.92 -8.22 12.10
N PRO A 227 19.84 -7.59 11.62
CA PRO A 227 18.93 -6.87 12.51
C PRO A 227 18.26 -7.84 13.51
N PRO A 228 17.93 -7.36 14.73
CA PRO A 228 17.21 -8.13 15.75
C PRO A 228 15.97 -8.89 15.26
N SER A 229 15.24 -8.31 14.31
CA SER A 229 14.04 -8.85 13.66
C SER A 229 14.30 -10.09 12.79
N CYS A 230 15.54 -10.37 12.41
CA CYS A 230 15.93 -11.59 11.70
C CYS A 230 16.20 -12.79 12.63
N CYS A 231 16.32 -12.58 13.93
CA CYS A 231 16.63 -13.62 14.91
C CYS A 231 15.38 -14.36 15.38
N HIS A 232 15.49 -15.68 15.61
CA HIS A 232 14.40 -16.45 16.19
C HIS A 232 14.18 -16.03 17.65
N GLN A 233 12.98 -15.55 17.95
CA GLN A 233 12.62 -15.18 19.32
C GLN A 233 12.57 -16.43 20.21
N GLY A 234 13.33 -16.44 21.31
CA GLY A 234 13.22 -17.43 22.37
C GLY A 234 14.05 -18.73 22.21
N LEU A 235 14.83 -18.89 21.13
CA LEU A 235 15.64 -20.09 20.90
C LEU A 235 17.11 -19.94 21.32
N VAL A 236 17.69 -18.75 21.21
CA VAL A 236 19.13 -18.50 21.49
C VAL A 236 19.29 -17.11 22.11
N GLU A 237 20.36 -16.90 22.89
CA GLU A 237 20.77 -15.57 23.32
C GLU A 237 20.86 -14.63 22.11
N MET A 238 20.10 -13.55 22.15
CA MET A 238 19.97 -12.54 21.10
C MET A 238 21.34 -12.08 20.58
N THR A 239 22.29 -11.88 21.49
CA THR A 239 23.67 -11.47 21.24
C THR A 239 24.41 -12.42 20.30
N THR A 240 24.18 -13.73 20.44
CA THR A 240 24.83 -14.75 19.61
C THR A 240 24.27 -14.75 18.19
N CYS A 241 22.94 -14.63 18.05
CA CYS A 241 22.31 -14.55 16.73
C CYS A 241 22.73 -13.29 15.97
N LEU A 242 22.78 -12.14 16.65
CA LEU A 242 23.19 -10.88 16.04
C LEU A 242 24.62 -10.96 15.50
N ALA A 243 25.57 -11.45 16.29
CA ALA A 243 26.98 -11.50 15.90
C ALA A 243 27.34 -12.67 14.96
N LYS A 244 26.64 -13.80 15.09
CA LYS A 244 26.88 -15.02 14.32
C LYS A 244 25.55 -15.68 13.95
N PRO A 245 24.83 -15.13 12.97
CA PRO A 245 23.60 -15.74 12.50
C PRO A 245 23.92 -17.12 11.94
N SER A 246 23.05 -18.09 12.19
CA SER A 246 23.02 -19.44 11.62
C SER A 246 21.60 -19.77 11.15
N PRO A 247 21.42 -20.77 10.27
CA PRO A 247 20.09 -21.24 9.88
C PRO A 247 19.22 -21.73 11.07
N GLU A 248 19.85 -22.11 12.18
CA GLU A 248 19.18 -22.62 13.38
C GLU A 248 18.70 -21.49 14.30
N ASN A 249 19.41 -20.36 14.33
CA ASN A 249 19.10 -19.24 15.24
C ASN A 249 18.48 -18.02 14.55
N SER A 250 18.41 -18.00 13.21
CA SER A 250 17.96 -16.85 12.41
C SER A 250 17.20 -17.26 11.15
N HIS A 251 16.46 -16.33 10.57
CA HIS A 251 15.71 -16.53 9.32
C HIS A 251 16.55 -16.27 8.05
N MET A 252 17.88 -16.40 8.13
CA MET A 252 18.84 -15.98 7.10
C MET A 252 18.68 -16.64 5.71
N ASN A 253 18.05 -17.82 5.65
CA ASN A 253 17.87 -18.62 4.44
C ASN A 253 16.51 -18.38 3.77
N ARG A 254 15.67 -17.51 4.35
CA ARG A 254 14.32 -17.23 3.86
C ARG A 254 14.23 -15.77 3.43
N PRO A 255 14.35 -15.45 2.13
CA PRO A 255 14.25 -14.08 1.65
C PRO A 255 12.86 -13.48 1.89
N CYS A 256 12.83 -12.24 2.38
CA CYS A 256 11.55 -11.58 2.66
C CYS A 256 10.73 -11.32 1.40
N GLY A 257 11.35 -11.02 0.26
CA GLY A 257 10.59 -10.85 -0.99
C GLY A 257 9.77 -12.09 -1.36
N GLN A 258 10.38 -13.27 -1.22
CA GLN A 258 9.72 -14.54 -1.51
C GLN A 258 8.66 -14.88 -0.45
N ALA A 259 8.94 -14.63 0.84
CA ALA A 259 7.99 -14.86 1.92
C ALA A 259 6.74 -13.97 1.79
N ILE A 260 6.94 -12.67 1.51
CA ILE A 260 5.86 -11.70 1.23
C ILE A 260 4.97 -12.22 0.09
N TRP A 261 5.57 -12.70 -1.00
CA TRP A 261 4.80 -13.24 -2.12
C TRP A 261 4.03 -14.51 -1.73
N LYS A 262 4.72 -15.51 -1.19
CA LYS A 262 4.14 -16.86 -0.97
C LYS A 262 3.10 -16.88 0.14
N GLU A 263 3.32 -16.17 1.23
CA GLU A 263 2.48 -16.27 2.43
C GLU A 263 1.45 -15.18 2.53
N TRP A 264 1.69 -14.02 1.91
CA TRP A 264 0.77 -12.91 1.98
C TRP A 264 0.10 -12.67 0.63
N LEU A 265 0.86 -12.36 -0.43
CA LEU A 265 0.24 -11.98 -1.70
C LEU A 265 -0.39 -13.15 -2.46
N ALA A 266 0.09 -14.38 -2.35
CA ALA A 266 -0.46 -15.50 -3.10
C ALA A 266 -1.93 -15.78 -2.71
N ASP A 267 -2.27 -15.65 -1.42
CA ASP A 267 -3.63 -15.81 -0.94
C ASP A 267 -4.50 -14.58 -1.29
N GLN A 268 -3.92 -13.38 -1.25
CA GLN A 268 -4.60 -12.18 -1.76
C GLN A 268 -4.84 -12.26 -3.27
N TYR A 269 -3.90 -12.80 -4.04
CA TYR A 269 -4.02 -12.99 -5.48
C TYR A 269 -5.21 -13.89 -5.82
N LYS A 270 -5.33 -15.04 -5.14
CA LYS A 270 -6.50 -15.93 -5.28
C LYS A 270 -7.80 -15.19 -4.95
N SER A 271 -7.79 -14.41 -3.86
CA SER A 271 -8.95 -13.61 -3.44
C SER A 271 -9.34 -12.57 -4.49
N VAL A 272 -8.37 -11.84 -5.04
CA VAL A 272 -8.57 -10.85 -6.11
C VAL A 272 -9.12 -11.50 -7.38
N VAL A 273 -8.55 -12.64 -7.80
CA VAL A 273 -9.05 -13.40 -8.95
C VAL A 273 -10.49 -13.85 -8.72
N CYS A 274 -10.80 -14.38 -7.52
CA CYS A 274 -12.15 -14.79 -7.15
C CYS A 274 -13.15 -13.61 -7.22
N VAL A 275 -12.76 -12.44 -6.71
CA VAL A 275 -13.56 -11.21 -6.78
C VAL A 275 -13.78 -10.78 -8.23
N LEU A 276 -12.73 -10.77 -9.07
CA LEU A 276 -12.84 -10.40 -10.48
C LEU A 276 -13.74 -11.37 -11.26
N VAL A 277 -13.62 -12.68 -11.04
CA VAL A 277 -14.49 -13.68 -11.67
C VAL A 277 -15.94 -13.50 -11.23
N THR A 278 -16.18 -13.30 -9.93
CA THR A 278 -17.53 -13.07 -9.39
C THR A 278 -18.14 -11.79 -9.96
N ALA A 279 -17.37 -10.72 -10.07
CA ALA A 279 -17.79 -9.46 -10.68
C ALA A 279 -18.14 -9.63 -12.17
N ASN A 280 -17.34 -10.40 -12.92
CA ASN A 280 -17.63 -10.74 -14.32
C ASN A 280 -18.97 -11.51 -14.44
N LEU A 281 -19.18 -12.54 -13.62
CA LEU A 281 -20.42 -13.32 -13.63
C LEU A 281 -21.64 -12.46 -13.26
N ALA A 282 -21.51 -11.59 -12.26
CA ALA A 282 -22.57 -10.66 -11.88
C ALA A 282 -22.90 -9.67 -13.01
N ASN A 283 -21.89 -9.15 -13.70
CA ASN A 283 -22.09 -8.24 -14.82
C ASN A 283 -22.74 -8.93 -16.03
N ILE A 284 -22.36 -10.17 -16.33
CA ILE A 284 -23.03 -11.01 -17.34
C ILE A 284 -24.50 -11.23 -16.97
N LEU A 285 -24.80 -11.52 -15.70
CA LEU A 285 -26.18 -11.66 -15.23
C LEU A 285 -26.99 -10.37 -15.44
N LEU A 286 -26.41 -9.20 -15.11
CA LEU A 286 -27.05 -7.90 -15.34
C LEU A 286 -27.28 -7.61 -16.83
N LEU A 287 -26.33 -7.97 -17.69
CA LEU A 287 -26.47 -7.89 -19.14
C LEU A 287 -27.66 -8.74 -19.63
N VAL A 288 -27.72 -10.01 -19.21
CA VAL A 288 -28.82 -10.92 -19.59
C VAL A 288 -30.16 -10.37 -19.09
N LEU A 289 -30.25 -9.94 -17.82
CA LEU A 289 -31.47 -9.35 -17.27
C LEU A 289 -31.89 -8.08 -18.01
N GLY A 290 -30.94 -7.20 -18.32
CA GLY A 290 -31.20 -5.98 -19.08
C GLY A 290 -31.66 -6.25 -20.51
N SER A 291 -31.06 -7.23 -21.19
CA SER A 291 -31.47 -7.68 -22.52
C SER A 291 -32.88 -8.27 -22.49
N VAL A 292 -33.17 -9.11 -21.52
CA VAL A 292 -34.52 -9.67 -21.31
C VAL A 292 -35.54 -8.55 -21.07
N MET A 293 -35.21 -7.55 -20.24
CA MET A 293 -36.08 -6.39 -20.03
C MET A 293 -36.29 -5.56 -21.31
N LEU A 294 -35.25 -5.42 -22.14
CA LEU A 294 -35.36 -4.76 -23.44
C LEU A 294 -36.32 -5.50 -24.38
N PHE A 295 -36.21 -6.84 -24.44
CA PHE A 295 -37.07 -7.69 -25.27
C PHE A 295 -38.54 -7.62 -24.84
N TYR A 296 -38.83 -7.71 -23.55
CA TYR A 296 -40.21 -7.66 -23.06
C TYR A 296 -40.84 -6.25 -23.03
N GLN A 297 -40.09 -5.20 -23.35
CA GLN A 297 -40.62 -3.85 -23.58
C GLN A 297 -40.92 -3.57 -25.08
N LEU A 298 -40.92 -4.60 -25.91
CA LEU A 298 -41.52 -4.57 -27.24
C LEU A 298 -43.06 -4.70 -27.12
N PRO A 299 -43.86 -3.69 -27.51
CA PRO A 299 -45.23 -3.92 -27.95
C PRO A 299 -45.21 -4.72 -29.25
#